data_AF-A0A960PJ79-F1
#
_entry.id   AF-A0A960PJ79-F1
#
_cell.length_a   1.000
_cell.length_b   1.000
_cell.length_c   1.000
_cell.angle_alpha   90.00
_cell.angle_beta   90.00
_cell.angle_gamma   90.00
#
_symmetry.space_group_name_H-M   'P 1'
#
loop_
_entity.id
_entity.type
_entity.pdbx_description
1 polymer ?
#
loop_
_entity_poly.entity_id
_entity_poly.type
_entity_poly.pdbx_seq_one_letter_code
_entity_poly.pdbx_strand_id
1 'polypeptide(L)' 'MQSTAETPEQYLAELPPDRAEAISAVRDVILEHLPEGYVESMRWGMISYEVPLERFPDTYNGQ' A
#
# COMPACT_ATOMS: atom_id res chain seq x y z
N MET A 1 -3.37 -2.82 -17.68
CA MET A 1 -2.84 -1.46 -17.43
C MET A 1 -2.51 -1.37 -15.95
N GLN A 2 -1.42 -0.69 -15.61
CA GLN A 2 -1.07 -0.38 -14.23
C GLN A 2 -2.00 0.74 -13.73
N SER A 3 -2.48 0.67 -12.48
CA SER A 3 -3.28 1.76 -11.90
C SER A 3 -2.41 3.02 -11.73
N THR A 4 -3.03 4.18 -11.94
CA THR A 4 -2.43 5.50 -11.72
C THR A 4 -2.92 6.14 -10.42
N ALA A 5 -3.65 5.39 -9.59
CA ALA A 5 -4.12 5.86 -8.29
C ALA A 5 -2.95 6.29 -7.39
N GLU A 6 -3.13 7.43 -6.72
CA GLU A 6 -2.13 8.01 -5.82
C GLU A 6 -2.37 7.56 -4.36
N THR A 7 -3.59 7.08 -4.05
CA THR A 7 -3.95 6.57 -2.72
C THR A 7 -4.61 5.19 -2.77
N PRO A 8 -4.54 4.40 -1.69
CA PRO A 8 -5.27 3.14 -1.55
C PRO A 8 -6.78 3.28 -1.78
N GLU A 9 -7.39 4.38 -1.35
CA GLU A 9 -8.83 4.64 -1.51
C GLU A 9 -9.19 4.83 -2.98
N GLN A 10 -8.37 5.60 -3.72
CA GLN A 10 -8.52 5.77 -5.16
C GLN A 10 -8.35 4.42 -5.88
N TYR A 11 -7.34 3.64 -5.49
CA TYR A 11 -7.10 2.31 -6.05
C TYR A 11 -8.31 1.38 -5.85
N LEU A 12 -8.87 1.33 -4.64
CA LEU A 12 -10.06 0.52 -4.35
C LEU A 12 -11.28 0.97 -5.14
N ALA A 13 -11.45 2.28 -5.35
CA ALA A 13 -12.56 2.84 -6.13
C ALA A 13 -12.48 2.53 -7.63
N GLU A 14 -11.27 2.26 -8.17
CA GLU A 14 -11.08 1.85 -9.56
C GLU A 14 -11.40 0.36 -9.80
N LEU A 15 -11.47 -0.44 -8.74
CA LEU A 15 -11.71 -1.88 -8.87
C LEU A 15 -13.21 -2.18 -9.08
N PRO A 16 -13.53 -3.26 -9.81
CA PRO A 16 -14.86 -3.87 -9.78
C PRO A 16 -15.31 -4.13 -8.33
N PRO A 17 -16.61 -3.99 -8.00
CA PRO A 17 -17.09 -4.04 -6.62
C PRO A 17 -16.68 -5.30 -5.84
N ASP A 18 -16.75 -6.46 -6.48
CA ASP A 18 -16.35 -7.76 -5.92
C ASP A 18 -14.86 -7.81 -5.56
N ARG A 19 -14.01 -7.18 -6.39
CA ARG A 19 -12.57 -7.06 -6.13
C ARG A 19 -12.28 -6.02 -5.07
N ALA A 20 -12.95 -4.88 -5.11
CA ALA A 20 -12.80 -3.83 -4.09
C ALA A 20 -13.11 -4.40 -2.70
N GLU A 21 -14.20 -5.16 -2.56
CA GLU A 21 -14.57 -5.84 -1.31
C GLU A 21 -13.48 -6.80 -0.82
N ALA A 22 -13.01 -7.71 -1.69
CA ALA A 22 -11.98 -8.68 -1.32
C ALA A 22 -10.65 -8.02 -0.93
N ILE A 23 -10.20 -7.00 -1.68
CA ILE A 23 -8.96 -6.29 -1.38
C ILE A 23 -9.10 -5.45 -0.10
N SER A 24 -10.26 -4.85 0.14
CA SER A 24 -10.51 -4.08 1.37
C SER A 24 -10.42 -4.97 2.60
N ALA A 25 -11.04 -6.15 2.57
CA ALA A 25 -10.96 -7.11 3.68
C ALA A 25 -9.52 -7.53 3.99
N VAL A 26 -8.69 -7.76 2.96
CA VAL A 26 -7.27 -8.09 3.15
C VAL A 26 -6.48 -6.88 3.67
N ARG A 27 -6.75 -5.68 3.15
CA ARG A 27 -6.14 -4.43 3.60
C ARG A 27 -6.40 -4.20 5.09
N ASP A 28 -7.64 -4.36 5.54
CA ASP A 28 -8.03 -4.16 6.93
C ASP A 28 -7.25 -5.11 7.86
N VAL A 29 -7.14 -6.39 7.50
CA VAL A 29 -6.35 -7.37 8.27
C VAL A 29 -4.87 -6.99 8.31
N ILE A 30 -4.31 -6.51 7.19
CA ILE A 30 -2.91 -6.07 7.18
C ILE A 30 -2.75 -4.89 8.13
N LEU A 31 -3.58 -3.85 8.02
CA LEU A 31 -3.49 -2.64 8.84
C LEU A 31 -3.68 -2.94 10.34
N GLU A 32 -4.55 -3.88 10.70
CA GLU A 32 -4.75 -4.31 12.09
C GLU A 32 -3.48 -4.96 12.68
N HIS A 33 -2.72 -5.69 11.85
CA HIS A 33 -1.57 -6.46 12.29
C HIS A 33 -0.22 -5.84 11.90
N LEU A 34 -0.21 -4.72 11.20
CA LEU A 34 1.01 -4.09 10.71
C LEU A 34 1.77 -3.45 11.88
N PRO A 35 3.04 -3.84 12.13
CA PRO A 35 3.80 -3.25 13.22
C PRO A 35 4.02 -1.75 13.05
N GLU A 36 4.18 -1.04 14.16
CA GLU A 36 4.52 0.38 14.12
C GLU A 36 5.84 0.63 13.37
N GLY A 37 5.84 1.66 12.51
CA GLY A 37 6.99 2.05 11.70
C GLY A 37 6.95 1.59 10.25
N TYR A 38 5.90 0.87 9.83
CA TYR A 38 5.56 0.72 8.42
C TYR A 38 4.59 1.84 7.99
N VAL A 39 4.59 2.17 6.71
CA VAL A 39 3.64 3.10 6.08
C VAL A 39 2.97 2.43 4.89
N GLU A 40 1.67 2.67 4.73
CA GLU A 40 0.92 2.27 3.53
C GLU A 40 1.15 3.31 2.43
N SER A 41 1.49 2.86 1.21
CA SER A 41 1.75 3.73 0.07
C SER A 41 1.31 3.08 -1.25
N MET A 42 1.26 3.87 -2.32
CA MET A 42 1.10 3.37 -3.68
C MET A 42 2.47 3.21 -4.34
N ARG A 43 2.77 1.99 -4.82
CA ARG A 43 3.99 1.67 -5.58
C ARG A 43 3.63 0.77 -6.75
N TRP A 44 4.21 1.05 -7.91
CA TRP A 44 4.01 0.26 -9.14
C TRP A 44 2.52 -0.03 -9.46
N GLY A 45 1.62 0.88 -9.10
CA GLY A 45 0.17 0.76 -9.34
C GLY A 45 -0.57 -0.20 -8.41
N MET A 46 -0.06 -0.44 -7.21
CA MET A 46 -0.71 -1.25 -6.17
C MET A 46 -0.44 -0.70 -4.77
N ILE A 47 -1.33 -1.07 -3.83
CA ILE A 47 -1.14 -0.83 -2.40
C ILE A 47 0.10 -1.61 -1.94
N SER A 48 0.99 -0.93 -1.23
CA SER A 48 2.25 -1.45 -0.70
C SER A 48 2.43 -0.99 0.75
N TYR A 49 3.19 -1.77 1.51
CA TYR A 49 3.54 -1.45 2.89
C TYR A 49 5.06 -1.45 2.99
N GLU A 50 5.62 -0.29 3.31
CA GLU A 50 7.07 -0.09 3.27
C GLU A 50 7.56 0.53 4.58
N VAL A 51 8.85 0.37 4.86
CA VAL A 51 9.50 1.04 5.97
C VAL A 51 10.02 2.38 5.44
N PRO A 52 9.67 3.52 6.05
CA PRO A 52 10.08 4.82 5.54
C PRO A 52 11.59 5.01 5.68
N LEU A 53 12.20 5.70 4.70
CA LEU A 53 13.64 6.01 4.71
C LEU A 53 14.05 6.82 5.93
N GLU A 54 13.15 7.66 6.48
CA GLU A 54 13.37 8.37 7.75
C GLU A 54 13.69 7.43 8.91
N ARG A 55 13.18 6.18 8.86
CA ARG A 55 13.44 5.14 9.87
C ARG A 55 14.69 4.32 9.54
N PHE A 56 14.96 4.07 8.26
CA PHE A 56 16.13 3.33 7.78
C PHE A 56 16.76 4.01 6.56
N PRO A 57 17.65 5.00 6.78
CA PRO A 57 18.24 5.79 5.70
C PRO A 57 19.45 5.13 5.03
N ASP A 58 20.00 4.05 5.61
CA ASP A 58 21.14 3.33 5.04
C ASP A 58 20.62 2.17 4.17
N THR A 59 20.34 2.49 2.91
CA THR A 59 19.82 1.53 1.93
C THR A 59 20.91 1.10 0.95
N TYR A 60 20.84 -0.15 0.48
CA TYR A 60 21.84 -0.70 -0.44
C TYR A 60 21.92 0.04 -1.80
N ASN A 61 20.87 0.76 -2.17
CA ASN A 61 20.74 1.50 -3.42
C ASN A 61 20.95 3.02 -3.26
N GLY A 62 21.33 3.48 -2.06
CA GLY A 62 21.65 4.89 -1.79
C GLY A 62 20.43 5.82 -1.83
N GLN A 63 19.24 5.30 -1.53
CA GLN A 63 18.05 6.09 -1.22
C GLN A 63 18.00 6.49 0.24
#